data_AF-A0A6M6JKB5-F1
#
_entry.id   AF-A0A6M6JKB5-F1
#
_cell.length_a   1.000
_cell.length_b   1.000
_cell.length_c   1.000
_cell.angle_alpha   90.00
_cell.angle_beta   90.00
_cell.angle_gamma   90.00
#
_symmetry.space_group_name_H-M   'P 1'
#
loop_
_entity.id
_entity.type
_entity.pdbx_description
1 polymer ?
#
loop_
_entity_poly.entity_id
_entity_poly.type
_entity_poly.pdbx_seq_one_letter_code
_entity_poly.pdbx_strand_id
1 'polypeptide(L)'
;MTTRSDERVPGPRLYGNWRPERGWGIGSLSTSATVAVFLAVLAPVLAISTVPRAALPLAGIGAVVIGAVVVRVGGVTAAEAVTRRFRFSRARAGGWTELSAGVLTDHPRAHDLPGVLAPLVPLDVDDGRGGRHALLWDRISGTLTAVLRCSPIGLDLADTAQTDLWVASWGVFLADLGYQPLVQHVAVTVDTAPSGGTTVRDHVAAALDPRAPALSRTVLDELVAITPTTAAEVDARLTVTFDPNRANPRPTDLFAAVVDVGRWLPGIETGLGTCGVAVLDRATTSWLTGRIRVAFDPAARSEITRLDDRAALLAWSEAGPVAAQESWETYRHDSGISVSWALREAPRQAVAPRVLASLLTPGPYPRRVTWLYEPYPADQAAAKVEAEVTSGQIRRAWAARTRRDETQRERDDRDRALQSAREEAEGAGVGRFTVYLTTTVTDPDDLPAAVADLEQRAGQAKLRLRRLRGAQAAGFAAALGVGINPAETARNRTRR
;
A
#
# COMPACT_ATOMS: atom_id res chain seq x y z
N MET A 1 5.36 23.67 -54.23
CA MET A 1 5.00 24.33 -52.97
C MET A 1 4.50 23.24 -52.02
N THR A 2 5.42 22.62 -51.30
CA THR A 2 5.20 21.47 -50.43
C THR A 2 4.54 21.92 -49.13
N THR A 3 3.38 21.34 -48.82
CA THR A 3 2.64 21.54 -47.57
C THR A 3 3.45 20.97 -46.41
N ARG A 4 3.93 21.86 -45.54
CA ARG A 4 4.55 21.55 -44.27
C ARG A 4 3.50 20.84 -43.40
N SER A 5 3.69 19.55 -43.16
CA SER A 5 2.91 18.79 -42.19
C SER A 5 3.03 19.48 -40.84
N ASP A 6 1.89 19.83 -40.26
CA ASP A 6 1.74 20.42 -38.94
C ASP A 6 2.27 19.41 -37.90
N GLU A 7 3.55 19.56 -37.52
CA GLU A 7 4.15 18.86 -36.38
C GLU A 7 3.40 19.31 -35.12
N ARG A 8 2.34 18.57 -34.77
CA ARG A 8 1.73 18.70 -33.45
C ARG A 8 2.81 18.39 -32.43
N VAL A 9 3.28 19.42 -31.74
CA VAL A 9 4.11 19.27 -30.54
C VAL A 9 3.37 18.27 -29.63
N PRO A 10 3.95 17.10 -29.33
CA PRO A 10 3.26 16.12 -28.52
C PRO A 10 2.96 16.74 -27.16
N GLY A 11 1.67 16.80 -26.81
CA GLY A 11 1.24 17.25 -25.49
C GLY A 11 1.83 16.38 -24.38
N PRO A 12 1.77 16.84 -23.12
CA PRO A 12 2.33 16.09 -21.99
C PRO A 12 1.70 14.70 -21.92
N ARG A 13 2.54 13.66 -21.76
CA ARG A 13 2.08 12.27 -21.66
C ARG A 13 1.24 12.10 -20.40
N LEU A 14 0.04 11.55 -20.57
CA LEU A 14 -0.89 11.28 -19.48
C LEU A 14 -1.08 9.78 -19.29
N TYR A 15 -1.28 9.38 -18.04
CA TYR A 15 -1.43 7.99 -17.62
C TYR A 15 -2.83 7.79 -17.03
N GLY A 16 -3.48 6.66 -17.30
CA GLY A 16 -4.90 6.48 -17.00
C GLY A 16 -5.35 5.04 -17.01
N ASN A 17 -6.65 4.84 -17.26
CA ASN A 17 -7.28 3.54 -17.48
C ASN A 17 -7.31 2.58 -16.28
N TRP A 18 -7.10 3.08 -15.06
CA TRP A 18 -7.31 2.26 -13.86
C TRP A 18 -8.77 1.84 -13.71
N ARG A 19 -8.98 0.55 -13.44
CA ARG A 19 -10.30 -0.04 -13.29
C ARG A 19 -10.46 -0.63 -11.89
N PRO A 20 -11.62 -0.41 -11.23
CA PRO A 20 -11.94 -1.16 -10.04
C PRO A 20 -12.15 -2.63 -10.43
N GLU A 21 -11.55 -3.54 -9.67
CA GLU A 21 -11.83 -4.97 -9.78
C GLU A 21 -13.31 -5.21 -9.49
N ARG A 22 -14.09 -5.62 -10.51
CA ARG A 22 -15.51 -5.95 -10.37
C ARG A 22 -15.69 -7.45 -10.51
N GLY A 23 -16.30 -8.07 -9.51
CA GLY A 23 -16.80 -9.44 -9.64
C GLY A 23 -18.01 -9.52 -10.58
N TRP A 24 -18.45 -10.74 -10.89
CA TRP A 24 -19.57 -11.04 -11.81
C TRP A 24 -20.96 -10.65 -11.28
N GLY A 25 -21.04 -9.78 -10.25
CA GLY A 25 -22.30 -9.37 -9.66
C GLY A 25 -23.09 -8.38 -10.53
N ILE A 26 -24.39 -8.27 -10.26
CA ILE A 26 -25.28 -7.36 -11.01
C ILE A 26 -25.05 -5.92 -10.54
N GLY A 27 -24.64 -5.04 -11.45
CA GLY A 27 -24.44 -3.62 -11.18
C GLY A 27 -23.21 -3.33 -10.29
N SER A 28 -23.45 -2.82 -9.08
CA SER A 28 -22.39 -2.48 -8.10
C SER A 28 -22.24 -3.51 -6.96
N LEU A 29 -22.96 -4.64 -7.07
CA LEU A 29 -23.01 -5.67 -6.03
C LEU A 29 -21.89 -6.69 -6.24
N SER A 30 -21.34 -7.21 -5.14
CA SER A 30 -20.48 -8.39 -5.19
C SER A 30 -21.30 -9.63 -5.60
N THR A 31 -20.62 -10.69 -6.01
CA THR A 31 -21.26 -11.98 -6.30
C THR A 31 -22.05 -12.49 -5.08
N SER A 32 -21.46 -12.41 -3.88
CA SER A 32 -22.12 -12.80 -2.63
C SER A 32 -23.35 -11.93 -2.30
N ALA A 33 -23.27 -10.62 -2.52
CA ALA A 33 -24.41 -9.72 -2.33
C ALA A 33 -25.53 -10.00 -3.33
N THR A 34 -25.18 -10.35 -4.58
CA THR A 34 -26.15 -10.73 -5.61
C THR A 34 -26.90 -12.01 -5.23
N VAL A 35 -26.18 -13.03 -4.76
CA VAL A 35 -26.78 -14.28 -4.25
C VAL A 35 -27.68 -13.99 -3.05
N ALA A 36 -27.24 -13.16 -2.11
CA ALA A 36 -28.04 -12.80 -0.94
C ALA A 36 -29.35 -12.08 -1.33
N VAL A 37 -29.31 -11.13 -2.27
CA VAL A 37 -30.50 -10.46 -2.79
C VAL A 37 -31.41 -11.43 -3.53
N PHE A 38 -30.85 -12.33 -4.35
CA PHE A 38 -31.63 -13.34 -5.05
C PHE A 38 -32.36 -14.28 -4.07
N LEU A 39 -31.67 -14.79 -3.06
CA LEU A 39 -32.27 -15.63 -2.01
C LEU A 39 -33.32 -14.86 -1.19
N ALA A 40 -33.07 -13.58 -0.89
CA ALA A 40 -34.00 -12.71 -0.18
C ALA A 40 -35.33 -12.51 -0.93
N VAL A 41 -35.32 -12.56 -2.27
CA VAL A 41 -36.53 -12.51 -3.11
C VAL A 41 -37.13 -13.90 -3.31
N LEU A 42 -36.31 -14.92 -3.54
CA LEU A 42 -36.76 -16.27 -3.87
C LEU A 42 -37.44 -16.97 -2.67
N ALA A 43 -36.87 -16.83 -1.47
CA ALA A 43 -37.39 -17.49 -0.27
C ALA A 43 -38.87 -17.17 0.02
N PRO A 44 -39.33 -15.89 0.05
CA PRO A 44 -40.75 -15.60 0.24
C PRO A 44 -41.63 -16.09 -0.92
N VAL A 45 -41.15 -16.05 -2.16
CA VAL A 45 -41.91 -16.56 -3.33
C VAL A 45 -42.16 -18.07 -3.21
N LEU A 46 -41.13 -18.85 -2.84
CA LEU A 46 -41.28 -20.29 -2.61
C LEU A 46 -42.20 -20.58 -1.42
N ALA A 47 -42.11 -19.79 -0.35
CA ALA A 47 -42.95 -19.94 0.84
C ALA A 47 -44.44 -19.71 0.55
N ILE A 48 -44.80 -18.87 -0.42
CA ILE A 48 -46.20 -18.70 -0.85
C ILE A 48 -46.79 -20.04 -1.31
N SER A 49 -46.00 -20.88 -1.98
CA SER A 49 -46.45 -22.16 -2.52
C SER A 49 -46.41 -23.33 -1.53
N THR A 50 -45.50 -23.31 -0.55
CA THR A 50 -45.27 -24.43 0.38
C THR A 50 -45.82 -24.19 1.78
N VAL A 51 -45.61 -22.99 2.34
CA VAL A 51 -46.01 -22.61 3.70
C VAL A 51 -46.45 -21.13 3.73
N PRO A 52 -47.69 -20.81 3.32
CA PRO A 52 -48.13 -19.43 3.11
C PRO A 52 -47.99 -18.52 4.34
N ARG A 53 -48.12 -19.09 5.54
CA ARG A 53 -47.96 -18.38 6.82
C ARG A 53 -46.54 -17.84 7.02
N ALA A 54 -45.52 -18.46 6.41
CA ALA A 54 -44.13 -18.04 6.49
C ALA A 54 -43.76 -16.98 5.42
N ALA A 55 -44.60 -16.73 4.43
CA ALA A 55 -44.28 -15.84 3.32
C ALA A 55 -44.10 -14.37 3.76
N LEU A 56 -45.02 -13.84 4.59
CA LEU A 56 -44.94 -12.48 5.13
C LEU A 56 -43.69 -12.21 5.97
N PRO A 57 -43.33 -13.03 6.98
CA PRO A 57 -42.11 -12.79 7.76
C PRO A 57 -40.85 -12.95 6.90
N LEU A 58 -40.80 -13.91 5.97
CA LEU A 58 -39.68 -14.05 5.04
C LEU A 58 -39.55 -12.85 4.10
N ALA A 59 -40.67 -12.29 3.64
CA ALA A 59 -40.66 -11.08 2.81
C ALA A 59 -40.14 -9.86 3.60
N GLY A 60 -40.51 -9.74 4.88
CA GLY A 60 -39.96 -8.72 5.77
C GLY A 60 -38.45 -8.85 5.94
N ILE A 61 -37.95 -10.07 6.21
CA ILE A 61 -36.50 -10.34 6.31
C ILE A 61 -35.82 -10.04 4.97
N GLY A 62 -36.42 -10.47 3.86
CA GLY A 62 -35.90 -10.21 2.52
C GLY A 62 -35.76 -8.72 2.23
N ALA A 63 -36.79 -7.92 2.56
CA ALA A 63 -36.74 -6.47 2.41
C ALA A 63 -35.62 -5.82 3.25
N VAL A 64 -35.39 -6.30 4.47
CA VAL A 64 -34.27 -5.84 5.32
C VAL A 64 -32.92 -6.19 4.72
N VAL A 65 -32.74 -7.42 4.20
CA VAL A 65 -31.51 -7.85 3.54
C VAL A 65 -31.22 -7.01 2.30
N ILE A 66 -32.24 -6.80 1.45
CA ILE A 66 -32.13 -5.96 0.26
C ILE A 66 -31.78 -4.51 0.66
N GLY A 67 -32.48 -3.96 1.66
CA GLY A 67 -32.18 -2.64 2.20
C GLY A 67 -30.73 -2.53 2.69
N ALA A 68 -30.23 -3.52 3.43
CA ALA A 68 -28.87 -3.53 3.96
C ALA A 68 -27.80 -3.59 2.84
N VAL A 69 -28.11 -4.22 1.71
CA VAL A 69 -27.22 -4.35 0.55
C VAL A 69 -27.28 -3.12 -0.36
N VAL A 70 -28.46 -2.55 -0.58
CA VAL A 70 -28.68 -1.44 -1.53
C VAL A 70 -28.36 -0.09 -0.91
N VAL A 71 -28.70 0.14 0.36
CA VAL A 71 -28.45 1.41 1.04
C VAL A 71 -26.94 1.60 1.21
N ARG A 72 -26.43 2.70 0.61
CA ARG A 72 -25.01 3.08 0.71
C ARG A 72 -24.85 4.23 1.68
N VAL A 73 -24.06 4.03 2.73
CA VAL A 73 -23.67 5.08 3.70
C VAL A 73 -22.19 5.37 3.50
N GLY A 74 -21.85 6.60 3.08
CA GLY A 74 -20.43 6.96 2.81
C GLY A 74 -19.78 6.12 1.70
N GLY A 75 -20.57 5.47 0.84
CA GLY A 75 -20.09 4.64 -0.26
C GLY A 75 -19.88 3.16 0.03
N VAL A 76 -20.11 2.72 1.27
CA VAL A 76 -20.16 1.29 1.65
C VAL A 76 -21.60 0.85 1.84
N THR A 77 -21.88 -0.44 1.67
CA THR A 77 -23.22 -0.96 1.97
C THR A 77 -23.50 -0.84 3.48
N ALA A 78 -24.76 -0.64 3.87
CA ALA A 78 -25.14 -0.63 5.28
C ALA A 78 -24.76 -1.95 5.97
N ALA A 79 -24.87 -3.09 5.26
CA ALA A 79 -24.43 -4.40 5.72
C ALA A 79 -22.92 -4.43 6.06
N GLU A 80 -22.06 -3.87 5.21
CA GLU A 80 -20.62 -3.75 5.47
C GLU A 80 -20.35 -2.87 6.70
N ALA A 81 -21.03 -1.73 6.82
CA ALA A 81 -20.87 -0.81 7.95
C ALA A 81 -21.25 -1.48 9.29
N VAL A 82 -22.39 -2.18 9.32
CA VAL A 82 -22.87 -2.90 10.52
C VAL A 82 -21.93 -4.06 10.86
N THR A 83 -21.53 -4.87 9.88
CA THR A 83 -20.63 -6.00 10.09
C THR A 83 -19.28 -5.55 10.63
N ARG A 84 -18.74 -4.45 10.10
CA ARG A 84 -17.51 -3.84 10.58
C ARG A 84 -17.64 -3.36 12.03
N ARG A 85 -18.74 -2.67 12.35
CA ARG A 85 -19.00 -2.18 13.72
C ARG A 85 -19.15 -3.34 14.70
N PHE A 86 -19.86 -4.40 14.32
CA PHE A 86 -20.03 -5.60 15.12
C PHE A 86 -18.69 -6.32 15.36
N ARG A 87 -17.88 -6.53 14.32
CA ARG A 87 -16.55 -7.15 14.44
C ARG A 87 -15.64 -6.35 15.37
N PHE A 88 -15.64 -5.02 15.25
CA PHE A 88 -14.85 -4.18 16.14
C PHE A 88 -15.36 -4.22 17.59
N SER A 89 -16.68 -4.14 17.81
CA SER A 89 -17.25 -4.27 19.16
C SER A 89 -16.92 -5.62 19.80
N ARG A 90 -16.95 -6.71 19.02
CA ARG A 90 -16.56 -8.04 19.47
C ARG A 90 -15.05 -8.10 19.77
N ALA A 91 -14.21 -7.54 18.92
CA ALA A 91 -12.76 -7.48 19.14
C ALA A 91 -12.43 -6.70 20.42
N ARG A 92 -13.11 -5.57 20.64
CA ARG A 92 -12.99 -4.76 21.86
C ARG A 92 -13.45 -5.52 23.10
N ALA A 93 -14.61 -6.18 23.03
CA ALA A 93 -15.10 -7.00 24.14
C ALA A 93 -14.18 -8.19 24.46
N GLY A 94 -13.44 -8.69 23.46
CA GLY A 94 -12.43 -9.74 23.62
C GLY A 94 -11.04 -9.23 24.00
N GLY A 95 -10.83 -7.93 24.19
CA GLY A 95 -9.52 -7.34 24.52
C GLY A 95 -8.50 -7.34 23.37
N TRP A 96 -8.92 -7.61 22.13
CA TRP A 96 -7.99 -7.69 20.98
C TRP A 96 -7.60 -6.34 20.38
N THR A 97 -8.19 -5.26 20.89
CA THR A 97 -7.89 -3.87 20.48
C THR A 97 -6.81 -3.22 21.34
N GLU A 98 -6.32 -3.90 22.36
CA GLU A 98 -5.37 -3.38 23.33
C GLU A 98 -4.16 -4.31 23.42
N LEU A 99 -2.98 -3.71 23.34
CA LEU A 99 -1.70 -4.33 23.66
C LEU A 99 -1.11 -3.54 24.83
N SER A 100 -0.69 -4.24 25.87
CA SER A 100 0.01 -3.67 27.01
C SER A 100 1.07 -4.65 27.47
N ALA A 101 2.35 -4.24 27.39
CA ALA A 101 3.44 -4.95 28.02
C ALA A 101 3.34 -4.73 29.54
N GLY A 102 2.66 -5.64 30.24
CA GLY A 102 2.60 -5.61 31.71
C GLY A 102 3.97 -5.92 32.34
N VAL A 103 4.15 -5.50 33.60
CA VAL A 103 5.38 -5.72 34.40
C VAL A 103 5.81 -7.20 34.47
N LEU A 104 4.85 -8.12 34.35
CA LEU A 104 5.06 -9.56 34.20
C LEU A 104 4.20 -10.07 33.05
N THR A 105 4.83 -10.25 31.89
CA THR A 105 4.24 -11.02 30.77
C THR A 105 5.18 -12.16 30.43
N ASP A 106 5.08 -13.25 31.20
CA ASP A 106 5.79 -14.50 30.88
C ASP A 106 5.00 -15.26 29.81
N HIS A 107 5.10 -14.78 28.57
CA HIS A 107 4.54 -15.46 27.42
C HIS A 107 5.67 -15.75 26.41
N PRO A 108 5.76 -16.97 25.84
CA PRO A 108 6.81 -17.32 24.87
C PRO A 108 6.86 -16.41 23.61
N ARG A 109 5.81 -15.61 23.40
CA ARG A 109 5.63 -14.67 22.29
C ARG A 109 5.39 -13.23 22.76
N ALA A 110 5.80 -12.89 23.99
CA ALA A 110 5.69 -11.53 24.52
C ALA A 110 6.46 -10.50 23.67
N HIS A 111 7.47 -10.95 22.92
CA HIS A 111 8.31 -10.15 22.05
C HIS A 111 7.83 -10.09 20.58
N ASP A 112 6.69 -10.71 20.26
CA ASP A 112 6.11 -10.62 18.91
C ASP A 112 5.47 -9.23 18.71
N LEU A 113 5.55 -8.72 17.47
CA LEU A 113 4.92 -7.45 17.10
C LEU A 113 3.38 -7.48 17.22
N PRO A 114 2.69 -6.33 17.35
CA PRO A 114 1.25 -6.30 17.52
C PRO A 114 0.46 -6.84 16.32
N GLY A 115 -0.63 -7.54 16.61
CA GLY A 115 -1.70 -7.84 15.67
C GLY A 115 -1.24 -8.63 14.44
N VAL A 116 -1.40 -8.05 13.24
CA VAL A 116 -1.03 -8.70 11.97
C VAL A 116 0.47 -8.80 11.75
N LEU A 117 1.27 -8.10 12.55
CA LEU A 117 2.74 -8.15 12.49
C LEU A 117 3.32 -9.28 13.36
N ALA A 118 2.55 -9.83 14.29
CA ALA A 118 2.98 -10.89 15.21
C ALA A 118 3.70 -12.09 14.56
N PRO A 119 3.29 -12.60 13.38
CA PRO A 119 3.97 -13.75 12.81
C PRO A 119 5.31 -13.42 12.15
N LEU A 120 5.65 -12.13 11.96
CA LEU A 120 6.88 -11.69 11.30
C LEU A 120 8.10 -11.93 12.18
N VAL A 121 9.10 -12.63 11.63
CA VAL A 121 10.40 -12.88 12.25
C VAL A 121 11.50 -12.45 11.28
N PRO A 122 12.50 -11.67 11.73
CA PRO A 122 13.62 -11.32 10.87
C PRO A 122 14.60 -12.50 10.80
N LEU A 123 14.98 -12.84 9.59
CA LEU A 123 16.08 -13.75 9.29
C LEU A 123 17.26 -12.91 8.86
N ASP A 124 18.38 -13.06 9.56
CA ASP A 124 19.63 -12.39 9.21
C ASP A 124 20.43 -13.28 8.24
N VAL A 125 20.54 -12.82 6.99
CA VAL A 125 21.01 -13.60 5.84
C VAL A 125 22.20 -12.91 5.18
N ASP A 126 23.19 -13.71 4.77
CA ASP A 126 24.30 -13.25 3.94
C ASP A 126 23.79 -12.81 2.56
N ASP A 127 24.20 -11.63 2.10
CA ASP A 127 23.79 -11.10 0.80
C ASP A 127 24.55 -11.69 -0.40
N GLY A 128 25.54 -12.55 -0.15
CA GLY A 128 26.42 -13.16 -1.15
C GLY A 128 27.52 -12.22 -1.66
N ARG A 129 27.61 -11.01 -1.11
CA ARG A 129 28.56 -9.93 -1.47
C ARG A 129 29.43 -9.51 -0.28
N GLY A 130 29.41 -10.26 0.81
CA GLY A 130 30.15 -9.97 2.04
C GLY A 130 29.42 -9.04 3.02
N GLY A 131 28.15 -8.74 2.75
CA GLY A 131 27.24 -8.01 3.64
C GLY A 131 26.17 -8.91 4.24
N ARG A 132 25.39 -8.34 5.16
CA ARG A 132 24.23 -9.02 5.78
C ARG A 132 22.98 -8.19 5.58
N HIS A 133 21.85 -8.86 5.43
CA HIS A 133 20.56 -8.22 5.27
C HIS A 133 19.46 -9.02 5.95
N ALA A 134 18.34 -8.37 6.22
CA ALA A 134 17.17 -8.99 6.82
C ALA A 134 16.17 -9.45 5.75
N LEU A 135 15.69 -10.68 5.91
CA LEU A 135 14.47 -11.16 5.29
C LEU A 135 13.40 -11.35 6.36
N LEU A 136 12.24 -10.71 6.19
CA LEU A 136 11.12 -10.90 7.10
C LEU A 136 10.34 -12.14 6.69
N TRP A 137 10.31 -13.14 7.57
CA TRP A 137 9.57 -14.37 7.39
C TRP A 137 8.23 -14.29 8.12
N ASP A 138 7.12 -14.43 7.37
CA ASP A 138 5.80 -14.60 7.96
C ASP A 138 5.56 -16.08 8.25
N ARG A 139 5.57 -16.44 9.54
CA ARG A 139 5.34 -17.82 10.01
C ARG A 139 3.95 -18.37 9.69
N ILE A 140 2.97 -17.53 9.36
CA ILE A 140 1.60 -17.95 9.05
C ILE A 140 1.42 -18.22 7.56
N SER A 141 1.85 -17.30 6.70
CA SER A 141 1.72 -17.45 5.24
C SER A 141 2.88 -18.23 4.63
N GLY A 142 4.02 -18.31 5.31
CA GLY A 142 5.26 -18.88 4.80
C GLY A 142 5.98 -17.96 3.81
N THR A 143 5.58 -16.68 3.71
CA THR A 143 6.16 -15.72 2.78
C THR A 143 7.47 -15.14 3.32
N LEU A 144 8.35 -14.74 2.40
CA LEU A 144 9.62 -14.10 2.68
C LEU A 144 9.61 -12.69 2.08
N THR A 145 9.95 -11.68 2.87
CA THR A 145 9.90 -10.29 2.44
C THR A 145 11.27 -9.64 2.57
N ALA A 146 11.78 -9.09 1.46
CA ALA A 146 12.99 -8.28 1.43
C ALA A 146 12.63 -6.80 1.36
N VAL A 147 13.37 -5.95 2.08
CA VAL A 147 13.21 -4.49 2.04
C VAL A 147 14.48 -3.87 1.47
N LEU A 148 14.33 -3.11 0.40
CA LEU A 148 15.40 -2.37 -0.26
C LEU A 148 15.29 -0.90 0.14
N ARG A 149 16.40 -0.31 0.59
CA ARG A 149 16.50 1.12 0.86
C ARG A 149 16.76 1.83 -0.46
N CYS A 150 15.96 2.85 -0.75
CA CYS A 150 15.94 3.48 -2.06
C CYS A 150 16.13 4.99 -1.96
N SER A 151 16.82 5.56 -2.94
CA SER A 151 16.89 7.00 -3.18
C SER A 151 16.36 7.30 -4.57
N PRO A 152 15.08 7.70 -4.70
CA PRO A 152 14.49 8.05 -5.98
C PRO A 152 15.01 9.42 -6.44
N ILE A 153 15.29 9.56 -7.74
CA ILE A 153 15.64 10.86 -8.33
C ILE A 153 14.37 11.72 -8.40
N GLY A 154 14.46 12.95 -7.87
CA GLY A 154 13.35 13.90 -7.92
C GLY A 154 13.05 14.36 -9.36
N LEU A 155 11.78 14.52 -9.68
CA LEU A 155 11.34 14.94 -11.02
C LEU A 155 11.46 16.46 -11.25
N ASP A 156 11.77 17.27 -10.24
CA ASP A 156 11.72 18.75 -10.29
C ASP A 156 12.67 19.38 -11.31
N LEU A 157 13.83 18.76 -11.51
CA LEU A 157 14.86 19.23 -12.44
C LEU A 157 15.04 18.28 -13.63
N ALA A 158 14.15 17.30 -13.77
CA ALA A 158 14.23 16.32 -14.84
C ALA A 158 13.49 16.81 -16.09
N ASP A 159 14.11 16.62 -17.24
CA ASP A 159 13.48 16.87 -18.53
C ASP A 159 12.27 15.94 -18.73
N THR A 160 11.30 16.39 -19.54
CA THR A 160 10.09 15.60 -19.83
C THR A 160 10.43 14.25 -20.48
N ALA A 161 11.40 14.22 -21.40
CA ALA A 161 11.85 12.98 -22.04
C ALA A 161 12.45 11.99 -21.03
N GLN A 162 13.24 12.49 -20.07
CA GLN A 162 13.83 11.66 -19.03
C GLN A 162 12.75 11.13 -18.07
N THR A 163 11.78 11.98 -17.71
CA THR A 163 10.63 11.58 -16.89
C THR A 163 9.83 10.47 -17.59
N ASP A 164 9.54 10.63 -18.88
CA ASP A 164 8.80 9.63 -19.65
C ASP A 164 9.59 8.31 -19.78
N LEU A 165 10.92 8.38 -19.92
CA LEU A 165 11.78 7.20 -19.92
C LEU A 165 11.72 6.44 -18.59
N TRP A 166 11.82 7.15 -17.46
CA TRP A 166 11.74 6.52 -16.14
C TRP A 166 10.37 5.90 -15.88
N VAL A 167 9.28 6.57 -16.28
CA VAL A 167 7.93 6.04 -16.12
C VAL A 167 7.69 4.84 -17.04
N ALA A 168 8.19 4.87 -18.28
CA ALA A 168 8.15 3.71 -19.17
C ALA A 168 8.93 2.52 -18.59
N SER A 169 10.13 2.78 -18.05
CA SER A 169 10.97 1.76 -17.41
C SER A 169 10.30 1.17 -16.16
N TRP A 170 9.58 2.00 -15.39
CA TRP A 170 8.75 1.52 -14.29
C TRP A 170 7.62 0.60 -14.77
N GLY A 171 6.97 0.94 -15.89
CA GLY A 171 5.98 0.07 -16.53
C GLY A 171 6.55 -1.29 -16.94
N VAL A 172 7.74 -1.31 -17.54
CA VAL A 172 8.46 -2.56 -17.89
C VAL A 172 8.81 -3.35 -16.64
N PHE A 173 9.35 -2.70 -15.61
CA PHE A 173 9.66 -3.34 -14.33
C PHE A 173 8.42 -4.01 -13.72
N LEU A 174 7.25 -3.35 -13.73
CA LEU A 174 6.00 -3.95 -13.24
C LEU A 174 5.50 -5.11 -14.10
N ALA A 175 5.80 -5.11 -15.41
CA ALA A 175 5.50 -6.21 -16.32
C ALA A 175 6.37 -7.43 -16.04
N ASP A 176 7.66 -7.23 -15.83
CA ASP A 176 8.62 -8.29 -15.52
C ASP A 176 8.24 -9.05 -14.24
N LEU A 177 7.63 -8.38 -13.26
CA LEU A 177 7.11 -9.03 -12.06
C LEU A 177 6.02 -10.08 -12.36
N GLY A 178 5.24 -9.92 -13.44
CA GLY A 178 4.23 -10.89 -13.87
C GLY A 178 4.82 -12.21 -14.40
N TYR A 179 6.10 -12.19 -14.80
CA TYR A 179 6.87 -13.37 -15.21
C TYR A 179 7.64 -14.01 -14.05
N GLN A 180 7.57 -13.44 -12.85
CA GLN A 180 8.21 -13.97 -11.65
C GLN A 180 7.17 -14.61 -10.73
N PRO A 181 6.91 -15.92 -10.83
CA PRO A 181 5.82 -16.58 -10.10
C PRO A 181 5.99 -16.52 -8.58
N LEU A 182 7.23 -16.36 -8.11
CA LEU A 182 7.57 -16.19 -6.70
C LEU A 182 7.12 -14.86 -6.13
N VAL A 183 7.07 -13.79 -6.93
CA VAL A 183 6.70 -12.46 -6.44
C VAL A 183 5.20 -12.43 -6.18
N GLN A 184 4.84 -12.24 -4.92
CA GLN A 184 3.45 -12.17 -4.52
C GLN A 184 2.93 -10.74 -4.58
N HIS A 185 3.70 -9.78 -4.06
CA HIS A 185 3.43 -8.35 -4.21
C HIS A 185 4.68 -7.53 -3.93
N VAL A 186 4.70 -6.31 -4.45
CA VAL A 186 5.70 -5.28 -4.19
C VAL A 186 5.03 -4.09 -3.51
N ALA A 187 5.72 -3.46 -2.56
CA ALA A 187 5.25 -2.26 -1.90
C ALA A 187 6.32 -1.15 -1.99
N VAL A 188 5.95 0.03 -2.47
CA VAL A 188 6.78 1.23 -2.40
C VAL A 188 6.28 2.09 -1.24
N THR A 189 7.14 2.30 -0.25
CA THR A 189 6.83 3.12 0.92
C THR A 189 7.67 4.37 0.92
N VAL A 190 7.02 5.52 1.08
CA VAL A 190 7.66 6.81 1.33
C VAL A 190 7.16 7.31 2.67
N ASP A 191 8.06 7.39 3.65
CA ASP A 191 7.81 8.03 4.95
C ASP A 191 8.42 9.43 4.94
N THR A 192 7.58 10.43 5.17
CA THR A 192 7.98 11.83 5.23
C THR A 192 7.67 12.39 6.60
N ALA A 193 8.63 13.07 7.21
CA ALA A 193 8.41 13.78 8.46
C ALA A 193 9.09 15.15 8.42
N PRO A 194 8.46 16.20 9.00
CA PRO A 194 9.20 17.41 9.31
C PRO A 194 10.31 17.02 10.30
N SER A 195 11.57 17.24 9.93
CA SER A 195 12.68 17.12 10.87
C SER A 195 12.93 18.48 11.50
N GLY A 196 13.11 18.51 12.81
CA GLY A 196 13.35 19.74 13.55
C GLY A 196 14.77 20.28 13.37
N GLY A 197 15.26 20.51 12.14
CA GLY A 197 16.54 21.17 11.83
C GLY A 197 17.84 20.54 12.37
N THR A 198 17.76 19.58 13.30
CA THR A 198 18.91 18.97 13.98
C THR A 198 19.73 18.10 13.04
N THR A 199 19.12 17.49 12.02
CA THR A 199 19.80 16.64 11.05
C THR A 199 20.88 17.39 10.26
N VAL A 200 20.63 18.65 9.87
CA VAL A 200 21.62 19.48 9.16
C VAL A 200 22.75 19.89 10.12
N ARG A 201 22.41 20.29 11.35
CA ARG A 201 23.39 20.62 12.39
C ARG A 201 24.31 19.44 12.69
N ASP A 202 23.74 18.25 12.89
CA ASP A 202 24.47 17.04 13.25
C ASP A 202 25.34 16.57 12.08
N HIS A 203 24.84 16.66 10.84
CA HIS A 203 25.64 16.35 9.65
C HIS A 203 26.83 17.29 9.49
N VAL A 204 26.63 18.60 9.65
CA VAL A 204 27.72 19.58 9.58
C VAL A 204 28.73 19.34 10.69
N ALA A 205 28.28 19.06 11.92
CA ALA A 205 29.17 18.76 13.05
C ALA A 205 30.00 17.48 12.82
N ALA A 206 29.40 16.43 12.24
CA ALA A 206 30.09 15.18 11.92
C ALA A 206 31.08 15.31 10.75
N ALA A 207 30.78 16.16 9.77
CA ALA A 207 31.62 16.40 8.60
C ALA A 207 32.70 17.47 8.82
N LEU A 208 32.68 18.19 9.95
CA LEU A 208 33.62 19.27 10.25
C LEU A 208 35.02 18.71 10.55
N ASP A 209 36.02 19.06 9.74
CA ASP A 209 37.42 18.77 10.07
C ASP A 209 37.85 19.60 11.30
N PRO A 210 38.37 18.98 12.38
CA PRO A 210 38.91 19.70 13.54
C PRO A 210 39.99 20.73 13.20
N ARG A 211 40.67 20.58 12.06
CA ARG A 211 41.73 21.49 11.55
C ARG A 211 41.20 22.59 10.63
N ALA A 212 39.89 22.68 10.42
CA ALA A 212 39.30 23.71 9.57
C ALA A 212 39.61 25.14 10.11
N PRO A 213 39.91 26.12 9.22
CA PRO A 213 40.13 27.51 9.62
C PRO A 213 38.97 28.07 10.46
N ALA A 214 39.28 28.96 11.41
CA ALA A 214 38.28 29.51 12.34
C ALA A 214 37.11 30.20 11.62
N LEU A 215 37.39 30.97 10.57
CA LEU A 215 36.37 31.64 9.76
C LEU A 215 35.38 30.66 9.12
N SER A 216 35.87 29.54 8.57
CA SER A 216 35.03 28.53 7.94
C SER A 216 34.07 27.86 8.94
N ARG A 217 34.53 27.63 10.17
CA ARG A 217 33.69 27.08 11.25
C ARG A 217 32.61 28.07 11.67
N THR A 218 32.97 29.33 11.88
CA THR A 218 32.01 30.39 12.21
C THR A 218 30.93 30.55 11.14
N VAL A 219 31.32 30.57 9.86
CA VAL A 219 30.35 30.66 8.75
C VAL A 219 29.44 29.44 8.72
N LEU A 220 29.95 28.23 8.93
CA LEU A 220 29.13 27.02 8.97
C LEU A 220 28.17 27.00 10.17
N ASP A 221 28.62 27.44 11.34
CA ASP A 221 27.77 27.56 12.54
C ASP A 221 26.66 28.61 12.33
N GLU A 222 26.98 29.75 11.73
CA GLU A 222 26.00 30.78 11.37
C GLU A 222 25.00 30.25 10.33
N LEU A 223 25.47 29.56 9.28
CA LEU A 223 24.62 28.92 8.28
C LEU A 223 23.68 27.89 8.90
N VAL A 224 24.17 27.06 9.81
CA VAL A 224 23.35 26.09 10.55
C VAL A 224 22.32 26.80 11.44
N ALA A 225 22.67 27.94 12.05
CA ALA A 225 21.77 28.72 12.88
C ALA A 225 20.66 29.42 12.07
N ILE A 226 20.93 29.84 10.84
CA ILE A 226 19.93 30.44 9.93
C ILE A 226 19.20 29.44 9.05
N THR A 227 19.68 28.20 8.97
CA THR A 227 19.01 27.13 8.22
C THR A 227 17.64 26.89 8.86
N PRO A 228 16.53 26.92 8.09
CA PRO A 228 15.20 26.70 8.63
C PRO A 228 15.16 25.42 9.45
N THR A 229 14.53 25.47 10.62
CA THR A 229 14.27 24.31 11.49
C THR A 229 13.36 23.25 10.86
N THR A 230 13.01 23.39 9.59
CA THR A 230 12.19 22.50 8.77
C THR A 230 13.00 21.92 7.62
N ALA A 231 14.07 21.17 7.93
CA ALA A 231 14.51 20.13 7.01
C ALA A 231 13.45 19.03 7.01
N ALA A 232 13.26 18.30 5.91
CA ALA A 232 12.33 17.18 5.87
C ALA A 232 13.09 15.88 5.73
N GLU A 233 12.80 14.90 6.59
CA GLU A 233 13.29 13.54 6.41
C GLU A 233 12.36 12.84 5.43
N VAL A 234 12.94 12.27 4.37
CA VAL A 234 12.25 11.41 3.41
C VAL A 234 12.95 10.06 3.40
N ASP A 235 12.26 9.03 3.86
CA ASP A 235 12.70 7.64 3.77
C ASP A 235 11.90 6.94 2.68
N ALA A 236 12.59 6.49 1.62
CA ALA A 236 11.98 5.76 0.52
C ALA A 236 12.50 4.33 0.51
N ARG A 237 11.59 3.36 0.43
CA ARG A 237 11.92 1.94 0.41
C ARG A 237 11.01 1.16 -0.52
N LEU A 238 11.56 0.10 -1.09
CA LEU A 238 10.83 -0.86 -1.89
C LEU A 238 10.91 -2.24 -1.24
N THR A 239 9.74 -2.80 -0.97
CA THR A 239 9.59 -4.08 -0.31
C THR A 239 9.05 -5.10 -1.30
N VAL A 240 9.69 -6.26 -1.39
CA VAL A 240 9.24 -7.36 -2.25
C VAL A 240 8.91 -8.56 -1.38
N THR A 241 7.67 -9.03 -1.49
CA THR A 241 7.20 -10.22 -0.79
C THR A 241 7.12 -11.38 -1.76
N PHE A 242 7.77 -12.48 -1.40
CA PHE A 242 7.85 -13.71 -2.16
C PHE A 242 7.05 -14.80 -1.46
N ASP A 243 6.39 -15.64 -2.25
CA ASP A 243 5.72 -16.87 -1.81
C ASP A 243 6.54 -18.08 -2.28
N PRO A 244 7.38 -18.68 -1.40
CA PRO A 244 8.17 -19.85 -1.74
C PRO A 244 7.32 -21.05 -2.19
N ASN A 245 6.03 -21.09 -1.86
CA ASN A 245 5.15 -22.19 -2.28
C ASN A 245 4.82 -22.16 -3.78
N ARG A 246 5.08 -21.03 -4.46
CA ARG A 246 4.92 -20.87 -5.91
C ARG A 246 6.17 -21.23 -6.71
N ALA A 247 7.28 -21.56 -6.04
CA ALA A 247 8.50 -21.98 -6.71
C ALA A 247 8.32 -23.32 -7.43
N ASN A 248 9.03 -23.50 -8.55
CA ASN A 248 9.11 -24.79 -9.23
C ASN A 248 10.58 -25.11 -9.57
N PRO A 249 11.21 -26.13 -8.93
CA PRO A 249 10.66 -26.97 -7.87
C PRO A 249 10.41 -26.19 -6.58
N ARG A 250 9.49 -26.69 -5.74
CA ARG A 250 9.23 -26.10 -4.42
C ARG A 250 10.45 -26.33 -3.51
N PRO A 251 10.95 -25.31 -2.78
CA PRO A 251 12.06 -25.47 -1.86
C PRO A 251 11.70 -26.47 -0.77
N THR A 252 12.69 -27.29 -0.39
CA THR A 252 12.53 -28.35 0.62
C THR A 252 12.47 -27.80 2.04
N ASP A 253 13.18 -26.71 2.31
CA ASP A 253 13.30 -26.10 3.63
C ASP A 253 13.41 -24.56 3.53
N LEU A 254 13.41 -23.91 4.69
CA LEU A 254 13.51 -22.45 4.78
C LEU A 254 14.83 -21.93 4.20
N PHE A 255 15.92 -22.68 4.38
CA PHE A 255 17.23 -22.31 3.84
C PHE A 255 17.21 -22.27 2.31
N ALA A 256 16.69 -23.31 1.64
CA ALA A 256 16.53 -23.31 0.19
C ALA A 256 15.62 -22.16 -0.29
N ALA A 257 14.53 -21.88 0.43
CA ALA A 257 13.64 -20.75 0.11
C ALA A 257 14.35 -19.39 0.20
N VAL A 258 15.18 -19.18 1.23
CA VAL A 258 15.99 -17.98 1.40
C VAL A 258 17.01 -17.83 0.28
N VAL A 259 17.69 -18.91 -0.09
CA VAL A 259 18.64 -18.92 -1.21
C VAL A 259 17.95 -18.57 -2.53
N ASP A 260 16.77 -19.15 -2.78
CA ASP A 260 16.00 -18.86 -3.99
C ASP A 260 15.59 -17.39 -4.05
N VAL A 261 15.06 -16.82 -2.96
CA VAL A 261 14.74 -15.39 -2.87
C VAL A 261 15.98 -14.52 -3.11
N GLY A 262 17.11 -14.87 -2.50
CA GLY A 262 18.37 -14.14 -2.64
C GLY A 262 18.86 -14.04 -4.10
N ARG A 263 18.57 -15.05 -4.94
CA ARG A 263 18.92 -15.03 -6.38
C ARG A 263 18.12 -14.01 -7.20
N TRP A 264 16.91 -13.65 -6.76
CA TRP A 264 16.05 -12.70 -7.49
C TRP A 264 16.34 -11.25 -7.18
N LEU A 265 16.82 -10.95 -5.97
CA LEU A 265 17.05 -9.57 -5.51
C LEU A 265 17.98 -8.75 -6.43
N PRO A 266 19.11 -9.27 -6.95
CA PRO A 266 19.96 -8.51 -7.88
C PRO A 266 19.25 -8.07 -9.17
N GLY A 267 18.35 -8.89 -9.70
CA GLY A 267 17.56 -8.54 -10.89
C GLY A 267 16.60 -7.39 -10.61
N ILE A 268 15.95 -7.43 -9.45
CA ILE A 268 15.06 -6.37 -8.98
C ILE A 268 15.84 -5.07 -8.76
N GLU A 269 16.99 -5.14 -8.07
CA GLU A 269 17.89 -4.00 -7.86
C GLU A 269 18.29 -3.33 -9.17
N THR A 270 18.65 -4.14 -10.17
CA THR A 270 19.05 -3.65 -11.50
C THR A 270 17.87 -2.97 -12.23
N GLY A 271 16.68 -3.56 -12.18
CA GLY A 271 15.47 -3.00 -12.78
C GLY A 271 15.04 -1.67 -12.15
N LEU A 272 15.31 -1.47 -10.85
CA LEU A 272 15.04 -0.18 -10.20
C LEU A 272 15.98 0.93 -10.69
N GLY A 273 17.23 0.59 -10.98
CA GLY A 273 18.20 1.53 -11.55
C GLY A 273 17.70 2.19 -12.84
N THR A 274 17.06 1.42 -13.73
CA THR A 274 16.49 1.96 -14.99
C THR A 274 15.30 2.87 -14.76
N CYS A 275 14.63 2.74 -13.62
CA CYS A 275 13.47 3.58 -13.24
C CYS A 275 13.87 4.92 -12.62
N GLY A 276 15.17 5.25 -12.56
CA GLY A 276 15.65 6.45 -11.87
C GLY A 276 15.61 6.31 -10.34
N VAL A 277 15.72 5.08 -9.84
CA VAL A 277 15.76 4.77 -8.41
C VAL A 277 17.09 4.11 -8.08
N ALA A 278 17.90 4.77 -7.25
CA ALA A 278 19.12 4.16 -6.72
C ALA A 278 18.76 3.27 -5.53
N VAL A 279 19.20 2.01 -5.56
CA VAL A 279 19.17 1.14 -4.37
C VAL A 279 20.42 1.43 -3.56
N LEU A 280 20.24 1.86 -2.31
CA LEU A 280 21.33 2.16 -1.39
C LEU A 280 21.93 0.86 -0.87
N ASP A 281 21.08 0.01 -0.31
CA ASP A 281 21.41 -1.27 0.30
C ASP A 281 20.12 -2.07 0.61
N ARG A 282 20.30 -3.35 0.94
CA ARG A 282 19.24 -4.17 1.52
C ARG A 282 19.14 -3.86 3.01
N ALA A 283 17.93 -3.71 3.51
CA ALA A 283 17.71 -3.34 4.91
C ALA A 283 18.25 -4.43 5.85
N THR A 284 18.97 -4.00 6.90
CA THR A 284 19.41 -4.87 7.99
C THR A 284 18.31 -5.04 9.03
N THR A 285 18.47 -6.01 9.93
CA THR A 285 17.54 -6.20 11.05
C THR A 285 17.51 -4.98 11.95
N SER A 286 18.68 -4.39 12.26
CA SER A 286 18.78 -3.17 13.09
C SER A 286 18.03 -1.99 12.47
N TRP A 287 18.22 -1.74 11.16
CA TRP A 287 17.54 -0.67 10.44
C TRP A 287 16.03 -0.87 10.44
N LEU A 288 15.54 -2.09 10.17
CA LEU A 288 14.11 -2.40 10.19
C LEU A 288 13.51 -2.23 11.59
N THR A 289 14.19 -2.73 12.62
CA THR A 289 13.78 -2.56 14.02
C THR A 289 13.64 -1.08 14.36
N GLY A 290 14.64 -0.26 14.01
CA GLY A 290 14.60 1.19 14.22
C GLY A 290 13.43 1.86 13.49
N ARG A 291 13.21 1.55 12.22
CA ARG A 291 12.12 2.15 11.42
C ARG A 291 10.73 1.74 11.88
N ILE A 292 10.57 0.50 12.36
CA ILE A 292 9.30 0.05 12.96
C ILE A 292 9.10 0.72 14.33
N ARG A 293 10.16 0.83 15.14
CA ARG A 293 10.12 1.53 16.44
C ARG A 293 9.72 2.99 16.26
N VAL A 294 10.34 3.72 15.33
CA VAL A 294 10.01 5.13 15.02
C VAL A 294 8.55 5.31 14.59
N ALA A 295 7.97 4.31 13.93
CA ALA A 295 6.57 4.37 13.55
C ALA A 295 5.62 4.27 14.75
N PHE A 296 5.95 3.42 15.73
CA PHE A 296 5.19 3.23 16.97
C PHE A 296 5.53 4.26 18.05
N ASP A 297 6.72 4.85 18.00
CA ASP A 297 7.22 5.84 18.94
C ASP A 297 7.86 7.01 18.16
N PRO A 298 7.06 7.92 17.60
CA PRO A 298 7.56 9.06 16.84
C PRO A 298 8.49 10.00 17.64
N ALA A 299 8.37 10.06 18.97
CA ALA A 299 9.27 10.83 19.82
C ALA A 299 10.72 10.31 19.78
N ALA A 300 10.91 9.00 19.63
CA ALA A 300 12.24 8.38 19.52
C ALA A 300 12.91 8.59 18.15
N ARG A 301 12.21 9.17 17.16
CA ARG A 301 12.73 9.38 15.79
C ARG A 301 14.10 10.04 15.77
N SER A 302 14.27 11.14 16.49
CA SER A 302 15.53 11.89 16.46
C SER A 302 16.71 11.11 17.05
N GLU A 303 16.47 10.25 18.03
CA GLU A 303 17.50 9.41 18.64
C GLU A 303 17.86 8.23 17.75
N ILE A 304 16.86 7.52 17.24
CA ILE A 304 17.06 6.35 16.39
C ILE A 304 17.71 6.73 15.05
N THR A 305 17.32 7.85 14.44
CA THR A 305 17.95 8.33 13.20
C THR A 305 19.40 8.77 13.41
N ARG A 306 19.83 9.11 14.65
CA ARG A 306 21.24 9.41 14.98
C ARG A 306 22.10 8.16 15.16
N LEU A 307 21.51 7.01 15.46
CA LEU A 307 22.26 5.77 15.60
C LEU A 307 22.68 5.28 14.22
N ASP A 308 23.98 5.08 14.01
CA ASP A 308 24.47 4.40 12.80
C ASP A 308 23.93 2.95 12.78
N ASP A 309 23.52 2.48 11.60
CA ASP A 309 22.93 1.14 11.39
C ASP A 309 23.85 0.02 11.88
N ARG A 310 25.17 0.29 11.90
CA ARG A 310 26.23 -0.61 12.38
C ARG A 310 26.43 -0.57 13.90
N ALA A 311 25.99 0.49 14.58
CA ALA A 311 26.16 0.71 16.01
C ALA A 311 24.90 0.39 16.83
N ALA A 312 23.72 0.42 16.20
CA ALA A 312 22.44 0.09 16.82
C ALA A 312 22.30 -1.42 17.06
N LEU A 313 22.62 -1.89 18.28
CA LEU A 313 22.25 -3.22 18.78
C LEU A 313 20.76 -3.28 19.16
N LEU A 314 19.86 -2.90 18.25
CA LEU A 314 18.42 -2.95 18.50
C LEU A 314 17.91 -4.38 18.29
N ALA A 315 17.38 -4.97 19.35
CA ALA A 315 16.78 -6.31 19.28
C ALA A 315 15.41 -6.23 18.58
N TRP A 316 15.07 -7.22 17.75
CA TRP A 316 13.76 -7.23 17.06
C TRP A 316 12.57 -7.13 18.02
N SER A 317 12.72 -7.67 19.23
CA SER A 317 11.73 -7.57 20.31
C SER A 317 11.39 -6.12 20.71
N GLU A 318 12.28 -5.17 20.42
CA GLU A 318 12.14 -3.75 20.74
C GLU A 318 11.51 -2.95 19.58
N ALA A 319 11.25 -3.59 18.43
CA ALA A 319 10.64 -2.92 17.27
C ALA A 319 9.20 -2.46 17.57
N GLY A 320 8.47 -3.19 18.42
CA GLY A 320 7.06 -2.94 18.73
C GLY A 320 6.83 -1.79 19.73
N PRO A 321 5.58 -1.37 19.91
CA PRO A 321 5.20 -0.46 20.98
C PRO A 321 5.20 -1.20 22.33
N VAL A 322 5.39 -0.45 23.41
CA VAL A 322 5.15 -0.94 24.78
C VAL A 322 3.65 -1.07 25.03
N ALA A 323 2.87 -0.10 24.54
CA ALA A 323 1.42 -0.12 24.63
C ALA A 323 0.78 0.41 23.34
N ALA A 324 -0.30 -0.23 22.92
CA ALA A 324 -1.11 0.25 21.80
C ALA A 324 -2.59 0.00 22.04
N GLN A 325 -3.42 0.97 21.67
CA GLN A 325 -4.87 0.90 21.79
C GLN A 325 -5.52 1.36 20.50
N GLU A 326 -6.33 0.47 19.93
CA GLU A 326 -7.15 0.77 18.77
C GLU A 326 -8.53 1.29 19.20
N SER A 327 -8.84 2.51 18.78
CA SER A 327 -10.18 3.07 18.84
C SER A 327 -10.89 2.92 17.48
N TRP A 328 -12.17 3.27 17.43
CA TRP A 328 -12.89 3.21 16.18
C TRP A 328 -12.34 4.18 15.13
N GLU A 329 -11.79 5.34 15.52
CA GLU A 329 -11.30 6.36 14.58
C GLU A 329 -9.78 6.45 14.53
N THR A 330 -9.08 6.07 15.60
CA THR A 330 -7.64 6.30 15.80
C THR A 330 -6.93 5.06 16.31
N TYR A 331 -5.62 5.02 16.13
CA TYR A 331 -4.74 4.04 16.75
C TYR A 331 -3.70 4.76 17.58
N ARG A 332 -3.82 4.64 18.91
CA ARG A 332 -2.86 5.19 19.85
C ARG A 332 -1.78 4.15 20.11
N HIS A 333 -0.54 4.59 20.08
CA HIS A 333 0.65 3.82 20.41
C HIS A 333 1.59 4.73 21.21
N ASP A 334 2.64 4.16 21.82
CA ASP A 334 3.58 4.81 22.74
C ASP A 334 3.48 6.35 22.82
N SER A 335 4.16 7.08 21.94
CA SER A 335 4.16 8.55 21.91
C SER A 335 3.27 9.16 20.82
N GLY A 336 2.52 8.35 20.05
CA GLY A 336 1.82 8.82 18.86
C GLY A 336 0.35 8.40 18.74
N ILE A 337 -0.40 9.20 18.00
CA ILE A 337 -1.77 8.89 17.59
C ILE A 337 -1.80 8.87 16.07
N SER A 338 -2.18 7.72 15.52
CA SER A 338 -2.23 7.48 14.09
C SER A 338 -3.65 7.37 13.56
N VAL A 339 -3.85 7.86 12.35
CA VAL A 339 -5.03 7.56 11.53
C VAL A 339 -4.54 6.99 10.22
N SER A 340 -5.22 5.95 9.74
CA SER A 340 -4.88 5.26 8.50
C SER A 340 -6.02 5.28 7.49
N TRP A 341 -5.64 5.28 6.22
CA TRP A 341 -6.54 5.24 5.07
C TRP A 341 -6.16 4.13 4.12
N ALA A 342 -7.14 3.67 3.35
CA ALA A 342 -6.91 2.85 2.16
C ALA A 342 -7.47 3.53 0.92
N LEU A 343 -6.90 3.22 -0.23
CA LEU A 343 -7.44 3.60 -1.52
C LEU A 343 -8.87 3.08 -1.67
N ARG A 344 -9.78 3.99 -2.03
CA ARG A 344 -11.16 3.67 -2.39
C ARG A 344 -11.33 3.70 -3.90
N GLU A 345 -10.75 4.69 -4.56
CA GLU A 345 -10.87 4.87 -6.00
C GLU A 345 -9.58 5.52 -6.54
N ALA A 346 -9.01 4.92 -7.57
CA ALA A 346 -7.92 5.50 -8.36
C ALA A 346 -8.40 6.73 -9.16
N PRO A 347 -7.49 7.52 -9.76
CA PRO A 347 -7.90 8.68 -10.56
C PRO A 347 -8.83 8.26 -11.72
N ARG A 348 -9.94 8.97 -11.88
CA ARG A 348 -10.91 8.69 -12.97
C ARG A 348 -10.49 9.24 -14.33
N GLN A 349 -9.59 10.23 -14.31
CA GLN A 349 -9.11 10.94 -15.47
C GLN A 349 -7.65 10.55 -15.71
N ALA A 350 -7.17 10.74 -16.94
CA ALA A 350 -5.75 10.63 -17.21
C ALA A 350 -4.99 11.72 -16.45
N VAL A 351 -3.86 11.37 -15.83
CA VAL A 351 -3.08 12.24 -14.96
C VAL A 351 -1.65 12.34 -15.44
N ALA A 352 -0.99 13.45 -15.10
CA ALA A 352 0.43 13.63 -15.38
C ALA A 352 1.30 12.73 -14.48
N PRO A 353 2.54 12.40 -14.87
CA PRO A 353 3.44 11.57 -14.08
C PRO A 353 3.67 12.06 -12.64
N ARG A 354 3.54 13.37 -12.42
CA ARG A 354 3.76 14.04 -11.13
C ARG A 354 2.54 14.05 -10.20
N VAL A 355 1.47 13.31 -10.51
CA VAL A 355 0.20 13.38 -9.77
C VAL A 355 0.36 13.10 -8.27
N LEU A 356 1.28 12.21 -7.88
CA LEU A 356 1.49 11.85 -6.48
C LEU A 356 2.39 12.85 -5.72
N ALA A 357 2.98 13.84 -6.39
CA ALA A 357 3.95 14.75 -5.78
C ALA A 357 3.38 15.49 -4.57
N SER A 358 2.11 15.94 -4.61
CA SER A 358 1.47 16.63 -3.48
C SER A 358 1.36 15.76 -2.23
N LEU A 359 1.26 14.44 -2.43
CA LEU A 359 1.09 13.47 -1.37
C LEU A 359 2.43 13.01 -0.79
N LEU A 360 3.44 12.83 -1.65
CA LEU A 360 4.77 12.31 -1.31
C LEU A 360 5.75 13.40 -0.87
N THR A 361 5.52 14.66 -1.26
CA THR A 361 6.36 15.77 -0.82
C THR A 361 6.15 16.01 0.67
N PRO A 362 7.21 16.32 1.43
CA PRO A 362 7.09 16.68 2.84
C PRO A 362 6.08 17.78 3.12
N GLY A 363 5.52 17.76 4.32
CA GLY A 363 4.58 18.78 4.78
C GLY A 363 4.67 18.96 6.29
N PRO A 364 3.72 19.70 6.89
CA PRO A 364 3.78 20.06 8.31
C PRO A 364 3.59 18.87 9.26
N TYR A 365 3.01 17.77 8.78
CA TYR A 365 2.74 16.57 9.58
C TYR A 365 3.43 15.34 8.98
N PRO A 366 3.91 14.40 9.82
CA PRO A 366 4.44 13.13 9.33
C PRO A 366 3.41 12.35 8.53
N ARG A 367 3.82 11.80 7.38
CA ARG A 367 2.98 10.99 6.50
C ARG A 367 3.79 9.85 5.92
N ARG A 368 3.24 8.65 6.06
CA ARG A 368 3.72 7.44 5.40
C ARG A 368 2.73 7.00 4.34
N VAL A 369 3.21 6.84 3.12
CA VAL A 369 2.44 6.42 1.96
C VAL A 369 3.02 5.13 1.43
N THR A 370 2.22 4.08 1.39
CA THR A 370 2.62 2.76 0.88
C THR A 370 1.74 2.36 -0.28
N TRP A 371 2.33 2.36 -1.47
CA TRP A 371 1.73 1.84 -2.69
C TRP A 371 2.02 0.33 -2.78
N LEU A 372 0.99 -0.50 -2.78
CA LEU A 372 1.11 -1.95 -2.89
C LEU A 372 0.64 -2.40 -4.27
N TYR A 373 1.44 -3.18 -4.98
CA TYR A 373 1.17 -3.76 -6.29
C TYR A 373 1.29 -5.29 -6.24
N GLU A 374 0.23 -5.99 -6.64
CA GLU A 374 0.15 -7.44 -6.78
C GLU A 374 0.12 -7.75 -8.28
N PRO A 375 1.23 -8.26 -8.87
CA PRO A 375 1.27 -8.62 -10.27
C PRO A 375 0.32 -9.79 -10.54
N TYR A 376 -0.34 -9.79 -11.69
CA TYR A 376 -0.99 -11.01 -12.18
C TYR A 376 0.04 -11.86 -12.93
N PRO A 377 0.03 -13.19 -12.72
CA PRO A 377 0.81 -14.10 -13.54
C PRO A 377 0.52 -13.89 -15.02
N ALA A 378 1.55 -13.91 -15.87
CA ALA A 378 1.41 -13.58 -17.30
C ALA A 378 0.37 -14.45 -18.04
N ASP A 379 0.22 -15.71 -17.66
CA ASP A 379 -0.81 -16.63 -18.16
C ASP A 379 -2.24 -16.23 -17.75
N GLN A 380 -2.40 -15.72 -16.52
CA GLN A 380 -3.67 -15.21 -16.00
C GLN A 380 -4.00 -13.80 -16.51
N ALA A 381 -2.99 -12.98 -16.80
CA ALA A 381 -3.17 -11.65 -17.37
C ALA A 381 -3.87 -11.74 -18.73
N ALA A 382 -3.32 -12.54 -19.66
CA ALA A 382 -3.89 -12.75 -20.99
C ALA A 382 -5.34 -13.27 -20.93
N ALA A 383 -5.60 -14.28 -20.10
CA ALA A 383 -6.94 -14.83 -19.91
C ALA A 383 -7.93 -13.80 -19.32
N LYS A 384 -7.46 -12.92 -18.42
CA LYS A 384 -8.27 -11.87 -17.81
C LYS A 384 -8.65 -10.80 -18.82
N VAL A 385 -7.72 -10.37 -19.66
CA VAL A 385 -8.01 -9.39 -20.70
C VAL A 385 -8.88 -9.97 -21.80
N GLU A 386 -8.66 -11.22 -22.22
CA GLU A 386 -9.57 -11.93 -23.13
C GLU A 386 -10.98 -12.04 -22.56
N ALA A 387 -11.12 -12.39 -21.28
CA ALA A 387 -12.41 -12.42 -20.59
C ALA A 387 -13.06 -11.03 -20.52
N GLU A 388 -12.27 -9.96 -20.37
CA GLU A 388 -12.76 -8.57 -20.40
C GLU A 388 -13.23 -8.15 -21.79
N VAL A 389 -12.46 -8.45 -22.85
CA VAL A 389 -12.83 -8.19 -24.24
C VAL A 389 -14.12 -8.93 -24.59
N THR A 390 -14.19 -10.22 -24.23
CA THR A 390 -15.37 -11.06 -24.44
C THR A 390 -16.59 -10.52 -23.68
N SER A 391 -16.42 -10.11 -22.42
CA SER A 391 -17.49 -9.50 -21.62
C SER A 391 -17.99 -8.18 -22.24
N GLY A 392 -17.08 -7.38 -22.81
CA GLY A 392 -17.41 -6.17 -23.57
C GLY A 392 -18.22 -6.46 -24.84
N GLN A 393 -17.82 -7.48 -25.60
CA GLN A 393 -18.51 -7.93 -26.81
C GLN A 393 -19.92 -8.48 -26.51
N ILE A 394 -20.06 -9.27 -25.44
CA ILE A 394 -21.37 -9.81 -24.99
C ILE A 394 -22.31 -8.67 -24.60
N ARG A 395 -21.84 -7.66 -23.84
CA ARG A 395 -22.66 -6.49 -23.51
C ARG A 395 -23.13 -5.74 -24.75
N ARG A 396 -22.29 -5.63 -25.78
CA ARG A 396 -22.64 -5.01 -27.07
C ARG A 396 -23.69 -5.82 -27.84
N ALA A 397 -23.51 -7.14 -27.93
CA ALA A 397 -24.46 -8.03 -28.56
C ALA A 397 -25.83 -7.96 -27.87
N TRP A 398 -25.85 -7.84 -26.54
CA TRP A 398 -27.07 -7.67 -25.75
C TRP A 398 -27.71 -6.30 -25.99
N ALA A 399 -26.97 -5.19 -25.90
CA ALA A 399 -27.46 -3.83 -26.14
C ALA A 399 -28.00 -3.62 -27.57
N ALA A 400 -27.33 -4.19 -28.57
CA ALA A 400 -27.80 -4.19 -29.96
C ALA A 400 -29.13 -4.96 -30.13
N ARG A 401 -29.29 -6.09 -29.41
CA ARG A 401 -30.55 -6.85 -29.39
C ARG A 401 -31.68 -6.09 -28.69
N THR A 402 -31.37 -5.28 -27.68
CA THR A 402 -32.35 -4.47 -26.94
C THR A 402 -32.64 -3.10 -27.57
N ARG A 403 -32.05 -2.76 -28.74
CA ARG A 403 -32.18 -1.44 -29.42
C ARG A 403 -31.91 -0.24 -28.49
N ARG A 404 -30.97 -0.39 -27.57
CA ARG A 404 -30.57 0.70 -26.67
C ARG A 404 -29.43 1.47 -27.31
N ASP A 405 -29.58 2.78 -27.45
CA ASP A 405 -28.50 3.63 -27.98
C ASP A 405 -27.28 3.57 -27.07
N GLU A 406 -26.13 3.30 -27.68
CA GLU A 406 -24.83 3.27 -27.01
C GLU A 406 -24.52 4.67 -26.48
N THR A 407 -24.39 4.79 -25.16
CA THR A 407 -24.09 6.07 -24.51
C THR A 407 -22.64 6.47 -24.77
N GLN A 408 -22.33 7.78 -24.76
CA GLN A 408 -20.94 8.25 -24.89
C GLN A 408 -20.00 7.62 -23.84
N ARG A 409 -20.51 7.34 -22.64
CA ARG A 409 -19.75 6.65 -21.58
C ARG A 409 -19.36 5.21 -21.97
N GLU A 410 -20.25 4.49 -22.65
CA GLU A 410 -19.98 3.12 -23.11
C GLU A 410 -18.96 3.10 -24.26
N ARG A 411 -18.97 4.13 -25.12
CA ARG A 411 -17.95 4.32 -26.16
C ARG A 411 -16.58 4.59 -25.57
N ASP A 412 -16.48 5.55 -24.64
CA ASP A 412 -15.22 5.86 -23.97
C ASP A 412 -14.67 4.64 -23.20
N ASP A 413 -15.52 3.91 -22.49
CA ASP A 413 -15.12 2.70 -21.76
C ASP A 413 -14.60 1.60 -22.71
N ARG A 414 -15.20 1.47 -23.91
CA ARG A 414 -14.74 0.55 -24.95
C ARG A 414 -13.39 0.98 -25.51
N ASP A 415 -13.24 2.25 -25.88
CA ASP A 415 -12.00 2.73 -26.49
C ASP A 415 -10.83 2.61 -25.50
N ARG A 416 -11.07 2.85 -24.20
CA ARG A 416 -10.11 2.53 -23.13
C ARG A 416 -9.84 1.03 -22.99
N ALA A 417 -10.84 0.16 -23.17
CA ALA A 417 -10.64 -1.29 -23.11
C ALA A 417 -9.76 -1.79 -24.26
N LEU A 418 -9.99 -1.28 -25.46
CA LEU A 418 -9.16 -1.56 -26.63
C LEU A 418 -7.75 -1.04 -26.45
N GLN A 419 -7.58 0.14 -25.85
CA GLN A 419 -6.26 0.67 -25.52
C GLN A 419 -5.52 -0.25 -24.53
N SER A 420 -6.15 -0.64 -23.41
CA SER A 420 -5.50 -1.54 -22.45
C SER A 420 -5.17 -2.91 -23.03
N ALA A 421 -6.02 -3.45 -23.92
CA ALA A 421 -5.72 -4.70 -24.62
C ALA A 421 -4.54 -4.57 -25.60
N ARG A 422 -4.37 -3.39 -26.23
CA ARG A 422 -3.19 -3.11 -27.06
C ARG A 422 -1.93 -2.98 -26.20
N GLU A 423 -2.00 -2.24 -25.09
CA GLU A 423 -0.88 -2.08 -24.16
C GLU A 423 -0.42 -3.44 -23.61
N GLU A 424 -1.35 -4.34 -23.27
CA GLU A 424 -1.00 -5.71 -22.86
C GLU A 424 -0.39 -6.53 -24.01
N ALA A 425 -0.96 -6.45 -25.22
CA ALA A 425 -0.37 -7.12 -26.40
C ALA A 425 1.05 -6.59 -26.71
N GLU A 426 1.34 -5.35 -26.31
CA GLU A 426 2.67 -4.72 -26.37
C GLU A 426 3.57 -5.09 -25.16
N GLY A 427 3.08 -5.92 -24.23
CA GLY A 427 3.83 -6.45 -23.08
C GLY A 427 3.64 -5.67 -21.77
N ALA A 428 2.64 -4.79 -21.66
CA ALA A 428 2.39 -4.07 -20.41
C ALA A 428 1.97 -5.02 -19.28
N GLY A 429 2.57 -4.81 -18.10
CA GLY A 429 2.24 -5.55 -16.89
C GLY A 429 0.82 -5.26 -16.42
N VAL A 430 0.05 -6.32 -16.19
CA VAL A 430 -1.28 -6.21 -15.57
C VAL A 430 -1.18 -6.65 -14.11
N GLY A 431 -1.68 -5.81 -13.20
CA GLY A 431 -1.71 -6.13 -11.79
C GLY A 431 -2.72 -5.30 -11.03
N ARG A 432 -2.94 -5.67 -9.77
CA ARG A 432 -3.79 -4.92 -8.85
C ARG A 432 -2.92 -4.03 -8.00
N PHE A 433 -3.37 -2.80 -7.75
CA PHE A 433 -2.73 -1.97 -6.75
C PHE A 433 -3.71 -1.41 -5.73
N THR A 434 -3.18 -1.02 -4.59
CA THR A 434 -3.86 -0.25 -3.55
C THR A 434 -2.85 0.68 -2.90
N VAL A 435 -3.33 1.67 -2.14
CA VAL A 435 -2.48 2.57 -1.37
C VAL A 435 -2.97 2.58 0.07
N TYR A 436 -2.04 2.45 1.00
CA TYR A 436 -2.25 2.65 2.43
C TYR A 436 -1.51 3.89 2.87
N LEU A 437 -2.18 4.74 3.63
CA LEU A 437 -1.59 5.96 4.14
C LEU A 437 -1.77 6.01 5.65
N THR A 438 -0.79 6.56 6.34
CA THR A 438 -0.87 6.83 7.77
C THR A 438 -0.28 8.22 8.02
N THR A 439 -0.97 9.02 8.83
CA THR A 439 -0.36 10.18 9.49
C THR A 439 -0.34 9.91 10.98
N THR A 440 0.73 10.38 11.64
CA THR A 440 0.96 10.17 13.06
C THR A 440 1.34 11.51 13.67
N VAL A 441 0.61 11.91 14.72
CA VAL A 441 0.88 13.12 15.50
C VAL A 441 1.28 12.73 16.92
N THR A 442 2.12 13.53 17.56
CA THR A 442 2.47 13.39 18.98
C THR A 442 1.49 14.15 19.88
N ASP A 443 0.97 15.28 19.41
CA ASP A 443 -0.07 16.05 20.08
C ASP A 443 -1.47 15.66 19.56
N PRO A 444 -2.40 15.21 20.41
CA PRO A 444 -3.78 14.96 20.02
C PRO A 444 -4.49 16.15 19.37
N ASP A 445 -4.14 17.38 19.73
CA ASP A 445 -4.80 18.60 19.24
C ASP A 445 -4.45 18.89 17.77
N ASP A 446 -3.31 18.38 17.29
CA ASP A 446 -2.89 18.47 15.89
C ASP A 446 -3.62 17.47 14.98
N LEU A 447 -4.26 16.44 15.54
CA LEU A 447 -4.83 15.34 14.77
C LEU A 447 -5.86 15.80 13.73
N PRO A 448 -6.82 16.70 14.02
CA PRO A 448 -7.76 17.18 13.02
C PRO A 448 -7.08 17.90 11.84
N ALA A 449 -6.04 18.67 12.11
CA ALA A 449 -5.28 19.39 11.08
C ALA A 449 -4.44 18.44 10.22
N ALA A 450 -3.77 17.46 10.84
CA ALA A 450 -3.03 16.42 10.11
C ALA A 450 -3.92 15.58 9.20
N VAL A 451 -5.11 15.22 9.69
CA VAL A 451 -6.14 14.52 8.92
C VAL A 451 -6.61 15.35 7.72
N ALA A 452 -6.88 16.64 7.92
CA ALA A 452 -7.32 17.54 6.85
C ALA A 452 -6.24 17.74 5.78
N ASP A 453 -4.99 17.95 6.19
CA ASP A 453 -3.85 18.10 5.27
C ASP A 453 -3.65 16.85 4.40
N LEU A 454 -3.68 15.65 5.00
CA LEU A 454 -3.55 14.40 4.25
C LEU A 454 -4.70 14.20 3.25
N GLU A 455 -5.95 14.44 3.67
CA GLU A 455 -7.12 14.30 2.79
C GLU A 455 -7.12 15.32 1.65
N GLN A 456 -6.67 16.56 1.91
CA GLN A 456 -6.49 17.58 0.89
C GLN A 456 -5.41 17.17 -0.14
N ARG A 457 -4.25 16.70 0.33
CA ARG A 457 -3.15 16.24 -0.53
C ARG A 457 -3.54 15.03 -1.38
N ALA A 458 -4.33 14.12 -0.83
CA ALA A 458 -4.89 13.00 -1.56
C ALA A 458 -5.86 13.46 -2.67
N GLY A 459 -6.70 14.47 -2.37
CA GLY A 459 -7.56 15.11 -3.36
C GLY A 459 -6.79 15.78 -4.49
N GLN A 460 -5.67 16.45 -4.18
CA GLN A 460 -4.74 17.01 -5.17
C GLN A 460 -4.11 15.92 -6.03
N ALA A 461 -3.73 14.80 -5.42
CA ALA A 461 -3.24 13.60 -6.09
C ALA A 461 -4.32 12.79 -6.81
N LYS A 462 -5.56 13.31 -6.88
CA LYS A 462 -6.73 12.69 -7.54
C LYS A 462 -7.08 11.30 -7.00
N LEU A 463 -6.61 10.96 -5.81
CA LEU A 463 -6.93 9.73 -5.11
C LEU A 463 -8.12 9.96 -4.20
N ARG A 464 -9.07 9.01 -4.20
CA ARG A 464 -10.13 8.98 -3.19
C ARG A 464 -9.76 7.96 -2.14
N LEU A 465 -9.63 8.44 -0.92
CA LEU A 465 -9.27 7.63 0.23
C LEU A 465 -10.50 7.32 1.09
N ARG A 466 -10.38 6.26 1.89
CA ARG A 466 -11.34 5.91 2.93
C ARG A 466 -10.59 5.64 4.22
N ARG A 467 -10.98 6.33 5.30
CA ARG A 467 -10.48 6.07 6.65
C ARG A 467 -10.73 4.62 7.08
N LEU A 468 -9.73 3.99 7.68
CA LEU A 468 -9.76 2.61 8.15
C LEU A 468 -10.33 2.49 9.57
N ARG A 469 -11.47 3.15 9.84
CA ARG A 469 -12.23 3.04 11.09
C ARG A 469 -12.39 1.62 11.67
N GLY A 470 -11.96 1.33 12.89
CA GLY A 470 -12.02 -0.02 13.47
C GLY A 470 -11.23 -1.09 12.71
N ALA A 471 -10.26 -0.66 11.90
CA ALA A 471 -9.19 -1.46 11.31
C ALA A 471 -7.91 -0.59 11.17
N GLN A 472 -7.72 0.35 12.10
CA GLN A 472 -6.63 1.31 12.13
C GLN A 472 -5.29 0.62 12.37
N ALA A 473 -5.24 -0.39 13.25
CA ALA A 473 -4.03 -1.16 13.52
C ALA A 473 -3.55 -1.93 12.26
N ALA A 474 -4.50 -2.55 11.53
CA ALA A 474 -4.19 -3.22 10.27
C ALA A 474 -3.77 -2.24 9.16
N GLY A 475 -4.40 -1.07 9.10
CA GLY A 475 -4.02 0.00 8.18
C GLY A 475 -2.62 0.55 8.46
N PHE A 476 -2.32 0.78 9.74
CA PHE A 476 -1.01 1.22 10.21
C PHE A 476 0.08 0.21 9.82
N ALA A 477 -0.17 -1.08 10.08
CA ALA A 477 0.74 -2.17 9.73
C ALA A 477 0.96 -2.30 8.21
N ALA A 478 -0.10 -2.19 7.41
CA ALA A 478 0.03 -2.20 5.95
C ALA A 478 0.85 -1.00 5.45
N ALA A 479 0.65 0.17 6.05
CA ALA A 479 1.41 1.36 5.71
C ALA A 479 2.90 1.24 6.08
N LEU A 480 3.31 0.36 7.01
CA LEU A 480 4.74 0.12 7.27
C LEU A 480 5.46 -0.44 6.04
N GLY A 481 4.79 -1.12 5.11
CA GLY A 481 5.46 -1.70 3.95
C GLY A 481 6.47 -2.79 4.33
N VAL A 482 6.17 -3.58 5.36
CA VAL A 482 7.00 -4.71 5.84
C VAL A 482 6.45 -6.07 5.38
N GLY A 483 5.78 -6.09 4.22
CA GLY A 483 5.23 -7.31 3.62
C GLY A 483 3.78 -7.64 3.99
N ILE A 484 3.08 -6.76 4.71
CA ILE A 484 1.68 -6.99 5.10
C ILE A 484 0.73 -6.52 3.99
N ASN A 485 -0.01 -7.46 3.41
CA ASN A 485 -1.16 -7.19 2.55
C ASN A 485 -2.49 -7.56 3.23
N PRO A 486 -3.28 -6.57 3.73
CA PRO A 486 -4.54 -6.85 4.43
C PRO A 486 -5.55 -7.67 3.62
N ALA A 487 -5.57 -7.54 2.29
CA ALA A 487 -6.47 -8.31 1.43
C ALA A 487 -6.14 -9.81 1.48
N GLU A 488 -4.86 -10.15 1.62
CA GLU A 488 -4.42 -11.52 1.75
C GLU A 488 -4.65 -12.07 3.16
N THR A 489 -4.30 -11.31 4.19
CA THR A 489 -4.54 -11.72 5.58
C THR A 489 -6.01 -12.03 5.82
N ALA A 490 -6.92 -11.29 5.18
CA ALA A 490 -8.36 -11.55 5.21
C ALA A 490 -8.74 -12.87 4.51
N ARG A 491 -8.11 -13.19 3.36
CA ARG A 491 -8.33 -14.45 2.61
C ARG A 491 -7.84 -15.67 3.38
N ASN A 492 -6.67 -15.58 4.01
CA ASN A 492 -6.07 -16.71 4.76
C ASN A 492 -6.86 -17.05 6.03
N ARG A 493 -7.53 -16.09 6.66
CA ARG A 493 -8.44 -16.34 7.79
C ARG A 493 -9.69 -17.15 7.42
N THR A 494 -10.14 -17.11 6.16
CA THR A 494 -11.32 -17.88 5.72
C THR A 494 -10.99 -19.33 5.32
N ARG A 495 -9.71 -19.68 5.20
CA ARG A 495 -9.25 -21.04 4.89
C ARG A 495 -8.88 -21.86 6.15
N ARG A 496 -8.92 -21.23 7.32
CA ARG A 496 -8.83 -21.88 8.64
C ARG A 496 -10.22 -21.90 9.24
#